data_AF-A0A239FBU5-F1
#
_entry.id   AF-A0A239FBU5-F1
#
_cell.length_a   1.000
_cell.length_b   1.000
_cell.length_c   1.000
_cell.angle_alpha   90.00
_cell.angle_beta   90.00
_cell.angle_gamma   90.00
#
_symmetry.space_group_name_H-M   'P 1'
#
loop_
_entity.id
_entity.type
_entity.pdbx_description
1 polymer ?
#
loop_
_entity_poly.entity_id
_entity_poly.type
_entity_poly.pdbx_seq_one_letter_code
_entity_poly.pdbx_strand_id
1 'polypeptide(L)'
;MRARQLGTWMAALTLVVGCNQPADGTANREPSTAAKQFDPCSIPDDAIAAAGLDPATRSAGAGNGLTTPGWQICSWDGPSGDAWYYYSISFSMNHDLEEIRLQPGNVDHSEIEFAGRVGLQYRMDLRERLSVCNIAFDTQAGVAAVMASSFRASQTKGDLCEIVRQHTEQLHGVFPAS
;
A
#
# COMPACT_ATOMS: atom_id res chain seq x y z
N MET A 1 3.24 21.28 76.27
CA MET A 1 4.68 21.02 76.51
C MET A 1 5.12 19.87 75.60
N ARG A 2 5.98 20.14 74.62
CA ARG A 2 7.16 19.33 74.29
C ARG A 2 8.04 20.16 73.37
N ALA A 3 9.32 20.19 73.75
CA ALA A 3 10.28 21.22 73.46
C ALA A 3 10.98 21.05 72.11
N ARG A 4 11.45 22.19 71.59
CA ARG A 4 12.26 22.40 70.39
C ARG A 4 13.68 21.87 70.59
N GLN A 5 14.27 21.31 69.53
CA GLN A 5 15.69 21.44 69.14
C GLN A 5 15.68 21.39 67.59
N LEU A 6 15.95 22.41 66.77
CA LEU A 6 16.97 23.49 66.68
C LEU A 6 18.42 23.01 66.49
N GLY A 7 18.86 23.12 65.22
CA GLY A 7 20.25 23.35 64.81
C GLY A 7 21.02 22.07 64.43
N THR A 8 21.89 22.04 63.42
CA THR A 8 22.54 23.13 62.68
C THR A 8 23.11 22.58 61.36
N TRP A 9 23.13 23.46 60.39
CA TRP A 9 23.66 23.39 59.03
C TRP A 9 25.15 23.02 58.94
N MET A 10 25.52 22.28 57.91
CA MET A 10 26.88 22.28 57.37
C MET A 10 26.82 22.42 55.85
N ALA A 11 27.15 23.61 55.38
CA ALA A 11 27.39 23.91 53.98
C ALA A 11 28.76 23.36 53.58
N ALA A 12 28.81 22.60 52.50
CA ALA A 12 30.05 22.28 51.80
C ALA A 12 29.93 22.83 50.37
N LEU A 13 30.53 24.00 50.15
CA LEU A 13 30.85 24.54 48.83
C LEU A 13 32.06 23.76 48.29
N THR A 14 31.86 22.95 47.26
CA THR A 14 32.96 22.38 46.47
C THR A 14 33.00 23.03 45.10
N LEU A 15 34.18 23.55 44.76
CA LEU A 15 34.52 24.26 43.53
C LEU A 15 34.45 23.37 42.29
N VAL A 16 34.13 24.04 41.18
CA VAL A 16 34.03 23.61 39.78
C VAL A 16 35.24 22.82 39.28
N VAL A 17 34.97 21.71 38.57
CA VAL A 17 35.65 21.36 37.32
C VAL A 17 34.57 21.01 36.30
N GLY A 18 34.50 21.80 35.23
CA GLY A 18 33.65 21.51 34.08
C GLY A 18 34.31 20.43 33.22
N CYS A 19 33.69 19.25 33.17
CA CYS A 19 33.94 18.30 32.09
C CYS A 19 33.04 18.66 30.92
N ASN A 20 33.53 19.56 30.06
CA ASN A 20 33.13 19.58 28.66
C ASN A 20 33.64 18.28 28.04
N GLN A 21 32.77 17.28 27.94
CA GLN A 21 32.93 16.21 26.97
C GLN A 21 31.79 16.34 25.97
N PRO A 22 32.07 16.55 24.68
CA PRO A 22 31.08 16.20 23.67
C PRO A 22 30.91 14.70 23.81
N ALA A 23 29.85 14.28 24.48
CA ALA A 23 29.29 13.00 24.14
C ALA A 23 28.79 13.20 22.71
N ASP A 24 29.61 12.78 21.74
CA ASP A 24 29.16 12.26 20.45
C ASP A 24 28.25 11.07 20.74
N GLY A 25 27.11 11.36 21.39
CA GLY A 25 25.88 10.69 21.09
C GLY A 25 25.64 11.03 19.63
N THR A 26 26.22 10.21 18.75
CA THR A 26 25.39 9.61 17.75
C THR A 26 24.18 9.12 18.52
N ALA A 27 23.17 9.98 18.61
CA ALA A 27 21.82 9.51 18.40
C ALA A 27 21.98 8.68 17.14
N ASN A 28 22.15 7.37 17.32
CA ASN A 28 21.56 6.42 16.44
C ASN A 28 20.13 6.92 16.38
N ARG A 29 19.90 7.77 15.37
CA ARG A 29 18.60 8.00 14.82
C ARG A 29 18.26 6.59 14.38
N GLU A 30 17.64 5.85 15.30
CA GLU A 30 16.73 4.77 14.98
C GLU A 30 16.13 5.21 13.66
N PRO A 31 16.36 4.48 12.54
CA PRO A 31 15.81 4.88 11.28
C PRO A 31 14.35 5.18 11.58
N SER A 32 13.97 6.46 11.39
CA SER A 32 12.63 6.91 11.77
C SER A 32 11.71 5.85 11.20
N THR A 33 10.82 5.30 12.02
CA THR A 33 9.86 4.28 11.62
C THR A 33 8.97 4.90 10.53
N ALA A 34 9.51 5.02 9.32
CA ALA A 34 8.76 5.27 8.12
C ALA A 34 7.76 4.12 8.13
N ALA A 35 6.47 4.47 8.22
CA ALA A 35 5.44 3.46 8.20
C ALA A 35 5.74 2.55 7.00
N LYS A 36 5.91 1.25 7.27
CA LYS A 36 6.24 0.30 6.21
C LYS A 36 5.10 0.38 5.20
N GLN A 37 5.40 0.85 3.99
CA GLN A 37 4.45 0.91 2.90
C GLN A 37 3.80 -0.47 2.73
N PHE A 38 2.48 -0.51 2.53
CA PHE A 38 1.78 -1.76 2.27
C PHE A 38 2.39 -2.44 1.05
N ASP A 39 2.76 -3.72 1.23
CA ASP A 39 3.34 -4.56 0.20
C ASP A 39 2.29 -5.58 -0.24
N PRO A 40 1.70 -5.44 -1.45
CA PRO A 40 0.70 -6.38 -1.93
C PRO A 40 1.25 -7.80 -2.12
N CYS A 41 2.56 -7.97 -2.32
CA CYS A 41 3.18 -9.29 -2.39
C CYS A 41 3.29 -9.98 -1.04
N SER A 42 2.96 -9.31 0.06
CA SER A 42 2.86 -9.94 1.39
C SER A 42 1.49 -10.55 1.67
N ILE A 43 0.50 -10.41 0.77
CA ILE A 43 -0.81 -11.03 0.92
C ILE A 43 -0.65 -12.57 0.98
N PRO A 44 -1.27 -13.24 1.96
CA PRO A 44 -1.24 -14.69 2.10
C PRO A 44 -1.84 -15.43 0.89
N ASP A 45 -1.24 -16.57 0.52
CA ASP A 45 -1.70 -17.38 -0.62
C ASP A 45 -3.12 -17.92 -0.44
N ASP A 46 -3.56 -18.19 0.79
CA ASP A 46 -4.92 -18.64 1.08
C ASP A 46 -5.95 -17.53 0.82
N ALA A 47 -5.62 -16.26 1.10
CA ALA A 47 -6.45 -15.12 0.74
C ALA A 47 -6.55 -14.93 -0.78
N ILE A 48 -5.43 -15.06 -1.50
CA ILE A 48 -5.39 -15.00 -2.98
C ILE A 48 -6.21 -16.15 -3.60
N ALA A 49 -6.03 -17.38 -3.09
CA ALA A 49 -6.78 -18.53 -3.55
C ALA A 49 -8.28 -18.44 -3.20
N ALA A 50 -8.63 -17.90 -2.04
CA ALA A 50 -10.03 -17.65 -1.65
C ALA A 50 -10.71 -16.59 -2.53
N ALA A 51 -9.95 -15.66 -3.09
CA ALA A 51 -10.41 -14.75 -4.13
C ALA A 51 -10.50 -15.42 -5.53
N GLY A 52 -10.06 -16.66 -5.68
CA GLY A 52 -10.11 -17.39 -6.95
C GLY A 52 -9.01 -17.01 -7.95
N LEU A 53 -7.94 -16.36 -7.48
CA LEU A 53 -6.71 -16.12 -8.24
C LEU A 53 -5.72 -17.26 -8.02
N ASP A 54 -4.71 -17.39 -8.90
CA ASP A 54 -3.67 -18.41 -8.77
C ASP A 54 -2.46 -17.91 -7.95
N PRO A 55 -2.30 -18.32 -6.67
CA PRO A 55 -1.16 -17.88 -5.86
C PRO A 55 0.21 -18.30 -6.42
N ALA A 56 0.29 -19.39 -7.19
CA ALA A 56 1.55 -19.89 -7.76
C ALA A 56 2.10 -18.98 -8.87
N THR A 57 1.30 -18.06 -9.38
CA THR A 57 1.66 -17.12 -10.46
C THR A 57 2.10 -15.75 -9.95
N ARG A 58 2.23 -15.59 -8.63
CA ARG A 58 2.65 -14.34 -7.97
C ARG A 58 3.87 -13.72 -8.65
N SER A 59 3.74 -12.46 -9.04
CA SER A 59 4.81 -11.68 -9.67
C SER A 59 4.94 -10.31 -9.04
N ALA A 60 6.13 -9.98 -8.53
CA ALA A 60 6.42 -8.65 -8.00
C ALA A 60 6.74 -7.66 -9.13
N GLY A 61 6.29 -6.42 -8.95
CA GLY A 61 6.46 -5.35 -9.94
C GLY A 61 5.35 -5.31 -10.99
N ALA A 62 5.53 -4.50 -12.04
CA ALA A 62 4.62 -4.35 -13.18
C ALA A 62 4.65 -5.56 -14.15
N GLY A 63 4.87 -6.76 -13.63
CA GLY A 63 5.27 -7.95 -14.38
C GLY A 63 6.78 -8.04 -14.57
N ASN A 64 7.30 -9.24 -14.86
CA ASN A 64 8.69 -9.54 -15.25
C ASN A 64 9.82 -8.84 -14.43
N GLY A 65 9.57 -8.50 -13.16
CA GLY A 65 10.51 -7.80 -12.28
C GLY A 65 10.67 -6.31 -12.55
N LEU A 66 9.85 -5.70 -13.42
CA LEU A 66 9.86 -4.26 -13.66
C LEU A 66 9.27 -3.52 -12.46
N THR A 67 9.92 -2.44 -12.02
CA THR A 67 9.42 -1.61 -10.91
C THR A 67 8.94 -0.26 -11.42
N THR A 68 7.84 0.23 -10.86
CA THR A 68 7.37 1.60 -11.06
C THR A 68 7.79 2.41 -9.82
N PRO A 69 8.65 3.44 -9.96
CA PRO A 69 9.12 4.22 -8.81
C PRO A 69 7.96 4.73 -7.95
N GLY A 70 8.03 4.52 -6.63
CA GLY A 70 7.00 4.96 -5.69
C GLY A 70 5.83 3.98 -5.50
N TRP A 71 5.77 2.88 -6.25
CA TRP A 71 4.69 1.90 -6.19
C TRP A 71 5.20 0.53 -5.72
N GLN A 72 4.50 -0.07 -4.75
CA GLN A 72 4.56 -1.50 -4.50
C GLN A 72 3.53 -2.18 -5.38
N ILE A 73 3.93 -3.19 -6.16
CA ILE A 73 3.05 -3.86 -7.12
C ILE A 73 3.20 -5.36 -6.96
N CYS A 74 2.07 -6.07 -6.94
CA CYS A 74 2.04 -7.51 -7.07
C CYS A 74 0.91 -7.94 -8.00
N SER A 75 1.16 -8.98 -8.79
CA SER A 75 0.18 -9.53 -9.73
C SER A 75 0.04 -11.04 -9.58
N TRP A 76 -1.14 -11.54 -9.94
CA TRP A 76 -1.47 -12.96 -10.05
C TRP A 76 -2.29 -13.17 -11.31
N ASP A 77 -2.19 -14.35 -11.91
CA ASP A 77 -3.09 -14.77 -12.97
C ASP A 77 -4.48 -15.10 -12.38
N GLY A 78 -5.49 -15.09 -13.26
CA GLY A 78 -6.81 -15.62 -12.95
C GLY A 78 -6.81 -17.12 -12.58
N PRO A 79 -7.99 -17.74 -12.46
CA PRO A 79 -8.13 -19.11 -11.99
C PRO A 79 -7.19 -20.11 -12.67
N SER A 80 -6.53 -20.95 -11.87
CA SER A 80 -5.63 -22.00 -12.36
C SER A 80 -6.33 -22.88 -13.41
N GLY A 81 -5.66 -23.10 -14.54
CA GLY A 81 -6.15 -23.97 -15.62
C GLY A 81 -7.03 -23.30 -16.68
N ASP A 82 -7.51 -22.06 -16.46
CA ASP A 82 -8.22 -21.26 -17.48
C ASP A 82 -7.87 -19.76 -17.39
N ALA A 83 -6.64 -19.44 -16.97
CA ALA A 83 -6.19 -18.07 -16.91
C ALA A 83 -6.16 -17.43 -18.32
N TRP A 84 -6.87 -16.31 -18.46
CA TRP A 84 -6.84 -15.45 -19.66
C TRP A 84 -6.60 -13.97 -19.31
N TYR A 85 -6.48 -13.67 -18.03
CA TYR A 85 -6.26 -12.35 -17.47
C TYR A 85 -5.32 -12.45 -16.27
N TYR A 86 -4.73 -11.32 -15.89
CA TYR A 86 -4.07 -11.13 -14.60
C TYR A 86 -4.76 -10.05 -13.79
N TYR A 87 -4.65 -10.16 -12.47
CA TYR A 87 -5.08 -9.20 -11.47
C TYR A 87 -3.85 -8.61 -10.78
N SER A 88 -3.75 -7.29 -10.77
CA SER A 88 -2.63 -6.56 -10.17
C SER A 88 -3.13 -5.66 -9.05
N ILE A 89 -2.41 -5.64 -7.94
CA ILE A 89 -2.58 -4.66 -6.87
C ILE A 89 -1.34 -3.78 -6.83
N SER A 90 -1.57 -2.47 -6.87
CA SER A 90 -0.56 -1.42 -6.74
C SER A 90 -0.89 -0.55 -5.54
N PHE A 91 0.12 -0.16 -4.75
CA PHE A 91 -0.05 0.74 -3.61
C PHE A 91 1.05 1.79 -3.56
N SER A 92 0.68 3.03 -3.24
CA SER A 92 1.63 4.11 -2.99
C SER A 92 1.22 4.98 -1.81
N MET A 93 2.22 5.37 -0.99
CA MET A 93 2.05 6.41 0.04
C MET A 93 2.31 7.83 -0.49
N ASN A 94 2.81 7.94 -1.73
CA ASN A 94 3.27 9.21 -2.30
C ASN A 94 2.33 9.75 -3.39
N HIS A 95 1.22 9.05 -3.64
CA HIS A 95 0.20 9.38 -4.63
C HIS A 95 -1.17 9.34 -3.98
N ASP A 96 -2.13 10.03 -4.58
CA ASP A 96 -3.52 10.08 -4.14
C ASP A 96 -4.50 9.71 -5.28
N LEU A 97 -5.78 9.54 -4.93
CA LEU A 97 -6.82 9.20 -5.88
C LEU A 97 -7.08 10.29 -6.94
N GLU A 98 -6.85 11.56 -6.62
CA GLU A 98 -7.07 12.67 -7.55
C GLU A 98 -6.00 12.71 -8.63
N GLU A 99 -4.74 12.43 -8.28
CA GLU A 99 -3.66 12.25 -9.26
C GLU A 99 -4.00 11.15 -10.27
N ILE A 100 -4.56 10.02 -9.81
CA ILE A 100 -5.01 8.93 -10.70
C ILE A 100 -6.17 9.41 -11.58
N ARG A 101 -7.14 10.15 -11.04
CA ARG A 101 -8.29 10.67 -11.79
C ARG A 101 -7.88 11.64 -12.90
N LEU A 102 -6.88 12.47 -12.64
CA LEU A 102 -6.41 13.50 -13.56
C LEU A 102 -5.33 13.01 -14.53
N GLN A 103 -4.79 11.80 -14.31
CA GLN A 103 -3.72 11.22 -15.13
C GLN A 103 -4.14 11.08 -16.60
N PRO A 104 -3.43 11.73 -17.54
CA PRO A 104 -3.69 11.54 -18.96
C PRO A 104 -3.56 10.07 -19.36
N GLY A 105 -4.55 9.57 -20.10
CA GLY A 105 -4.67 8.17 -20.50
C GLY A 105 -5.60 7.36 -19.60
N ASN A 106 -5.99 7.87 -18.43
CA ASN A 106 -7.12 7.33 -17.67
C ASN A 106 -8.42 7.92 -18.23
N VAL A 107 -9.38 7.05 -18.54
CA VAL A 107 -10.64 7.39 -19.22
C VAL A 107 -11.80 6.59 -18.63
N ASP A 108 -13.03 6.89 -19.06
CA ASP A 108 -14.25 6.18 -18.65
C ASP A 108 -14.45 6.10 -17.13
N HIS A 109 -14.19 7.23 -16.46
CA HIS A 109 -14.29 7.35 -15.00
C HIS A 109 -15.73 7.18 -14.50
N SER A 110 -15.88 6.40 -13.42
CA SER A 110 -17.11 6.27 -12.67
C SER A 110 -16.81 6.08 -11.18
N GLU A 111 -17.61 6.71 -10.32
CA GLU A 111 -17.55 6.46 -8.89
C GLU A 111 -18.28 5.15 -8.57
N ILE A 112 -17.70 4.34 -7.68
CA ILE A 112 -18.25 3.07 -7.22
C ILE A 112 -18.17 2.97 -5.70
N GLU A 113 -19.05 2.17 -5.11
CA GLU A 113 -18.98 1.78 -3.71
C GLU A 113 -18.71 0.29 -3.59
N PHE A 114 -17.79 -0.10 -2.70
CA PHE A 114 -17.51 -1.49 -2.41
C PHE A 114 -16.97 -1.63 -0.99
N ALA A 115 -17.42 -2.65 -0.24
CA ALA A 115 -16.95 -2.92 1.13
C ALA A 115 -16.90 -1.67 2.07
N GLY A 116 -17.84 -0.73 1.91
CA GLY A 116 -17.89 0.52 2.69
C GLY A 116 -16.88 1.60 2.28
N ARG A 117 -16.23 1.44 1.12
CA ARG A 117 -15.28 2.41 0.53
C ARG A 117 -15.88 3.04 -0.72
N VAL A 118 -15.52 4.29 -0.97
CA VAL A 118 -15.75 4.95 -2.26
C VAL A 118 -14.49 4.77 -3.11
N GLY A 119 -14.67 4.35 -4.35
CA GLY A 119 -13.59 4.16 -5.32
C GLY A 119 -13.89 4.78 -6.67
N LEU A 120 -12.85 4.89 -7.49
CA LEU A 120 -12.88 5.33 -8.87
C LEU A 120 -12.64 4.12 -9.76
N GLN A 121 -13.65 3.72 -10.53
CA GLN A 121 -13.47 2.78 -11.64
C GLN A 121 -13.08 3.55 -12.90
N TYR A 122 -12.07 3.06 -13.63
CA TYR A 122 -11.57 3.70 -14.85
C TYR A 122 -10.87 2.70 -15.77
N ARG A 123 -10.58 3.13 -17.00
CA ARG A 123 -9.80 2.38 -17.99
C ARG A 123 -8.53 3.14 -18.35
N MET A 124 -7.48 2.42 -18.70
CA MET A 124 -6.28 3.01 -19.32
C MET A 124 -6.37 2.86 -20.83
N ASP A 125 -6.15 3.94 -21.58
CA ASP A 125 -6.03 3.91 -23.04
C ASP A 125 -4.70 3.26 -23.45
N LEU A 126 -4.75 1.94 -23.65
CA LEU A 126 -3.62 1.12 -24.09
C LEU A 126 -3.59 0.88 -25.60
N ARG A 127 -4.30 1.72 -26.39
CA ARG A 127 -4.33 1.66 -27.87
C ARG A 127 -4.54 0.23 -28.40
N GLU A 128 -5.58 -0.43 -27.86
CA GLU A 128 -6.05 -1.77 -28.26
C GLU A 128 -5.10 -2.96 -28.00
N ARG A 129 -3.96 -2.76 -27.32
CA ARG A 129 -3.04 -3.88 -27.04
C ARG A 129 -3.61 -4.88 -26.03
N LEU A 130 -4.27 -4.35 -25.00
CA LEU A 130 -4.86 -5.09 -23.90
C LEU A 130 -6.23 -4.48 -23.59
N SER A 131 -7.18 -5.31 -23.21
CA SER A 131 -8.37 -4.85 -22.50
C SER A 131 -8.04 -4.75 -21.02
N VAL A 132 -8.37 -3.64 -20.38
CA VAL A 132 -8.11 -3.41 -18.95
C VAL A 132 -9.30 -2.72 -18.28
N CYS A 133 -9.48 -2.99 -17.00
CA CYS A 133 -10.29 -2.19 -16.12
C CYS A 133 -9.62 -2.05 -14.76
N ASN A 134 -9.75 -0.88 -14.14
CA ASN A 134 -9.06 -0.51 -12.93
C ASN A 134 -10.06 0.02 -11.90
N ILE A 135 -9.73 -0.16 -10.63
CA ILE A 135 -10.36 0.52 -9.50
C ILE A 135 -9.24 1.17 -8.69
N ALA A 136 -9.40 2.44 -8.31
CA ALA A 136 -8.53 3.10 -7.36
C ALA A 136 -9.33 3.64 -6.18
N PHE A 137 -8.75 3.67 -4.99
CA PHE A 137 -9.40 4.19 -3.79
C PHE A 137 -8.38 4.65 -2.75
N ASP A 138 -8.76 5.65 -1.96
CA ASP A 138 -7.94 6.15 -0.87
C ASP A 138 -7.95 5.22 0.33
N THR A 139 -6.81 5.20 1.00
CA THR A 139 -6.59 4.60 2.32
C THR A 139 -6.01 5.66 3.24
N GLN A 140 -6.05 5.46 4.56
CA GLN A 140 -5.42 6.34 5.55
C GLN A 140 -3.91 6.50 5.35
N ALA A 141 -3.28 5.59 4.60
CA ALA A 141 -1.83 5.57 4.39
C ALA A 141 -1.41 5.98 2.96
N GLY A 142 -2.34 6.20 2.04
CA GLY A 142 -2.05 6.43 0.62
C GLY A 142 -3.13 5.85 -0.29
N VAL A 143 -2.80 5.61 -1.56
CA VAL A 143 -3.75 5.12 -2.57
C VAL A 143 -3.49 3.67 -2.97
N ALA A 144 -4.57 2.89 -3.09
CA ALA A 144 -4.56 1.58 -3.71
C ALA A 144 -5.14 1.69 -5.12
N ALA A 145 -4.49 1.06 -6.10
CA ALA A 145 -4.98 0.91 -7.47
C ALA A 145 -4.90 -0.56 -7.86
N VAL A 146 -6.03 -1.12 -8.28
CA VAL A 146 -6.13 -2.52 -8.69
C VAL A 146 -6.57 -2.61 -10.14
N MET A 147 -6.07 -3.59 -10.85
CA MET A 147 -6.28 -3.73 -12.30
C MET A 147 -6.59 -5.18 -12.62
N ALA A 148 -7.60 -5.41 -13.46
CA ALA A 148 -7.72 -6.65 -14.23
C ALA A 148 -7.38 -6.35 -15.70
N SER A 149 -6.60 -7.23 -16.31
CA SER A 149 -6.11 -7.08 -17.68
C SER A 149 -6.08 -8.42 -18.40
N SER A 150 -6.63 -8.48 -19.60
CA SER A 150 -6.49 -9.65 -20.48
C SER A 150 -5.03 -9.87 -20.85
N PHE A 151 -4.58 -11.12 -21.05
CA PHE A 151 -3.24 -11.35 -21.61
C PHE A 151 -3.08 -10.77 -23.02
N ARG A 152 -4.19 -10.77 -23.78
CA ARG A 152 -4.32 -10.20 -25.12
C ARG A 152 -5.75 -9.74 -25.31
N ALA A 153 -5.96 -8.60 -25.97
CA ALA A 153 -7.31 -8.10 -26.24
C ALA A 153 -8.21 -9.11 -26.97
N SER A 154 -7.64 -9.93 -27.87
CA SER A 154 -8.38 -10.98 -28.59
C SER A 154 -8.78 -12.20 -27.73
N GLN A 155 -8.26 -12.30 -26.51
CA GLN A 155 -8.54 -13.39 -25.57
C GLN A 155 -9.50 -12.99 -24.45
N THR A 156 -10.07 -11.79 -24.51
CA THR A 156 -11.04 -11.33 -23.50
C THR A 156 -12.28 -12.22 -23.51
N LYS A 157 -12.52 -12.97 -22.43
CA LYS A 157 -13.66 -13.90 -22.30
C LYS A 157 -14.79 -13.39 -21.39
N GLY A 158 -14.67 -12.17 -20.85
CA GLY A 158 -15.65 -11.60 -19.90
C GLY A 158 -15.42 -10.11 -19.63
N ASP A 159 -16.22 -9.53 -18.74
CA ASP A 159 -16.09 -8.12 -18.36
C ASP A 159 -14.99 -7.93 -17.30
N LEU A 160 -13.90 -7.28 -17.70
CA LEU A 160 -12.78 -7.00 -16.79
C LEU A 160 -13.14 -6.03 -15.66
N CYS A 161 -14.15 -5.18 -15.83
CA CYS A 161 -14.65 -4.30 -14.76
C CYS A 161 -15.41 -5.08 -13.70
N GLU A 162 -16.20 -6.08 -14.11
CA GLU A 162 -16.84 -6.99 -13.16
C GLU A 162 -15.80 -7.84 -12.41
N ILE A 163 -14.81 -8.37 -13.15
CA ILE A 163 -13.73 -9.19 -12.59
C ILE A 163 -12.90 -8.39 -11.57
N VAL A 164 -12.41 -7.20 -11.92
CA VAL A 164 -11.60 -6.39 -11.00
C VAL A 164 -12.38 -6.02 -9.75
N ARG A 165 -13.68 -5.68 -9.88
CA ARG A 165 -14.56 -5.38 -8.74
C ARG A 165 -14.72 -6.59 -7.82
N GLN A 166 -15.03 -7.75 -8.38
CA GLN A 166 -15.24 -8.98 -7.62
C GLN A 166 -14.00 -9.36 -6.78
N HIS A 167 -12.81 -9.41 -7.40
CA HIS A 167 -11.57 -9.73 -6.69
C HIS A 167 -11.25 -8.70 -5.61
N THR A 168 -11.51 -7.42 -5.88
CA THR A 168 -11.27 -6.33 -4.92
C THR A 168 -12.22 -6.43 -3.72
N GLU A 169 -13.49 -6.77 -3.94
CA GLU A 169 -14.46 -7.04 -2.87
C GLU A 169 -14.06 -8.25 -2.02
N GLN A 170 -13.59 -9.33 -2.65
CA GLN A 170 -13.12 -10.52 -1.93
C GLN A 170 -11.86 -10.25 -1.12
N LEU A 171 -10.98 -9.38 -1.61
CA LEU A 171 -9.73 -8.99 -0.95
C LEU A 171 -9.88 -7.75 -0.05
N HIS A 172 -11.08 -7.21 0.18
CA HIS A 172 -11.27 -5.93 0.89
C HIS A 172 -10.54 -5.85 2.25
N GLY A 173 -10.43 -6.97 2.97
CA GLY A 173 -9.81 -7.07 4.29
C GLY A 173 -8.28 -7.03 4.27
N VAL A 174 -7.63 -7.17 3.11
CA VAL A 174 -6.15 -7.12 2.99
C VAL A 174 -5.64 -5.69 2.78
N PHE A 175 -6.49 -4.79 2.30
CA PHE A 175 -6.11 -3.40 2.05
C PHE A 175 -6.02 -2.60 3.35
N PRO A 176 -5.10 -1.62 3.43
CA PRO A 176 -5.07 -0.65 4.52
C PRO A 176 -6.44 0.03 4.72
N ALA A 177 -6.76 0.42 5.96
CA ALA A 177 -8.03 1.10 6.27
C ALA A 177 -8.21 2.40 5.45
N SER A 178 -9.46 2.76 5.12
CA SER A 178 -9.82 4.08 4.57
C SER A 178 -10.11 5.09 5.66
#